data_AF-A0ABD3XVT9-F1
#
_entry.id   AF-A0ABD3XVT9-F1
#
_cell.length_a   1.000
_cell.length_b   1.000
_cell.length_c   1.000
_cell.angle_alpha   90.00
_cell.angle_beta   90.00
_cell.angle_gamma   90.00
#
_symmetry.space_group_name_H-M   'P 1'
#
loop_
_entity.id
_entity.type
_entity.pdbx_description
1 polymer ?
#
loop_
_entity_poly.entity_id
_entity_poly.type
_entity_poly.pdbx_seq_one_letter_code
_entity_poly.pdbx_strand_id
1 'polypeptide(L)'
;KRRKRRKLGQKYLKEIRSYLSDKPTIVHLVDKDFSIDNTIDDDELEKLKRTIFEVASQQRYWGEQIPTTWFLLEQQLIKLRDAGVKVISRSDVEKLNKEGTVQIKDSEEMDLFLTYLHETGTIIYFNIEVLKENIILDPIWLIDALKLLINAHPNLPESPAENESQSDSSVDSAIRQKWRDFKDKGILSPELVDALWTKEKYPELHANKDHLLRVMEQFNIIAKPRSFSEIGVKGHDPDAPITPEHMNHARLCVAIVTV
;
A
#
# COMPACT_ATOMS: atom_id res chain seq x y z
N LYS A 1 -2.12 -41.86 -3.98
CA LYS A 1 -1.94 -40.45 -4.40
C LYS A 1 -1.55 -39.53 -3.22
N ARG A 2 -2.33 -39.50 -2.13
CA ARG A 2 -2.07 -38.69 -0.90
C ARG A 2 -0.66 -38.86 -0.30
N ARG A 3 -0.19 -40.11 -0.11
CA ARG A 3 1.16 -40.38 0.43
C ARG A 3 2.30 -39.84 -0.45
N LYS A 4 2.15 -39.84 -1.78
CA LYS A 4 3.15 -39.27 -2.70
C LYS A 4 3.18 -37.74 -2.61
N ARG A 5 2.01 -37.08 -2.55
CA ARG A 5 1.88 -35.63 -2.32
C ARG A 5 2.55 -35.18 -1.01
N ARG A 6 2.26 -35.88 0.10
CA ARG A 6 2.87 -35.55 1.41
C ARG A 6 4.39 -35.69 1.41
N LYS A 7 4.93 -36.76 0.81
CA LYS A 7 6.39 -36.94 0.65
C LYS A 7 7.02 -35.83 -0.19
N LEU A 8 6.35 -35.41 -1.26
CA LEU A 8 6.82 -34.33 -2.12
C LEU A 8 6.77 -32.98 -1.38
N GLY A 9 5.69 -32.69 -0.65
CA GLY A 9 5.57 -31.48 0.19
C GLY A 9 6.67 -31.42 1.25
N GLN A 10 6.94 -32.53 1.94
CA GLN A 10 8.04 -32.61 2.92
C GLN A 10 9.42 -32.37 2.28
N LYS A 11 9.62 -32.83 1.04
CA LYS A 11 10.86 -32.54 0.30
C LYS A 11 11.01 -31.03 0.07
N TYR A 12 9.98 -30.37 -0.45
CA TYR A 12 10.02 -28.92 -0.68
C TYR A 12 10.21 -28.12 0.62
N LEU A 13 9.53 -28.50 1.71
CA LEU A 13 9.70 -27.84 3.01
C LEU A 13 11.14 -27.94 3.53
N LYS A 14 11.77 -29.10 3.35
CA LYS A 14 13.19 -29.29 3.71
C LYS A 14 14.12 -28.42 2.87
N GLU A 15 13.86 -28.31 1.57
CA GLU A 15 14.64 -27.44 0.67
C GLU A 15 14.49 -25.96 1.07
N ILE A 16 13.26 -25.50 1.33
CA ILE A 16 12.98 -24.13 1.80
C ILE A 16 13.70 -23.85 3.12
N ARG A 17 13.59 -24.75 4.12
CA ARG A 17 14.29 -24.60 5.40
C ARG A 17 15.80 -24.54 5.23
N SER A 18 16.37 -25.40 4.39
CA SER A 18 17.80 -25.37 4.11
C SER A 18 18.23 -24.04 3.47
N TYR A 19 17.41 -23.48 2.59
CA TYR A 19 17.68 -22.20 1.93
C TYR A 19 17.53 -20.99 2.85
N LEU A 20 16.69 -21.09 3.89
CA LEU A 20 16.48 -20.01 4.86
C LEU A 20 17.46 -20.07 6.04
N SER A 21 18.17 -21.19 6.22
CA SER A 21 18.98 -21.46 7.41
C SER A 21 20.13 -20.49 7.66
N ASP A 22 20.67 -19.87 6.61
CA ASP A 22 21.75 -18.88 6.65
C ASP A 22 21.25 -17.43 6.51
N LYS A 23 19.93 -17.24 6.41
CA LYS A 23 19.33 -15.92 6.20
C LYS A 23 18.86 -15.29 7.52
N PRO A 24 18.88 -13.94 7.62
CA PRO A 24 18.32 -13.24 8.77
C PRO A 24 16.84 -13.58 9.04
N THR A 25 16.10 -13.99 8.01
CA THR A 25 14.68 -14.36 8.11
C THR A 25 14.43 -15.62 8.92
N ILE A 26 15.46 -16.40 9.26
CA ILE A 26 15.33 -17.62 10.07
C ILE A 26 14.69 -17.35 11.44
N VAL A 27 14.88 -16.16 12.00
CA VAL A 27 14.31 -15.75 13.30
C VAL A 27 12.78 -15.67 13.28
N HIS A 28 12.19 -15.50 12.09
CA HIS A 28 10.75 -15.44 11.90
C HIS A 28 10.14 -16.80 11.52
N LEU A 29 10.97 -17.85 11.37
CA LEU A 29 10.49 -19.17 10.97
C LEU A 29 10.06 -19.97 12.21
N VAL A 30 8.79 -20.36 12.24
CA VAL A 30 8.28 -21.31 13.24
C VAL A 30 8.79 -22.70 12.88
N ASP A 31 9.40 -23.41 13.83
CA ASP A 31 9.93 -24.76 13.64
C ASP A 31 8.82 -25.84 13.61
N LYS A 32 7.80 -25.65 12.76
CA LYS A 32 6.73 -26.63 12.52
C LYS A 32 6.35 -26.61 11.04
N ASP A 33 6.13 -27.80 10.49
CA ASP A 33 5.78 -28.01 9.08
C ASP A 33 4.36 -28.54 8.97
N PHE A 34 3.59 -28.00 8.02
CA PHE A 34 2.20 -28.40 7.76
C PHE A 34 2.02 -28.71 6.27
N SER A 35 1.44 -29.86 5.97
CA SER A 35 1.10 -30.35 4.63
C SER A 35 -0.42 -30.51 4.51
N ILE A 36 -1.12 -29.40 4.28
CA ILE A 36 -2.59 -29.34 4.31
C ILE A 36 -3.18 -29.58 2.91
N ASP A 37 -4.26 -30.36 2.82
CA ASP A 37 -5.09 -30.48 1.63
C ASP A 37 -6.43 -29.74 1.82
N ASN A 38 -6.53 -28.51 1.31
CA ASN A 38 -7.73 -27.64 1.44
C ASN A 38 -8.98 -28.16 0.71
N THR A 39 -8.91 -29.31 0.02
CA THR A 39 -10.06 -29.91 -0.67
C THR A 39 -10.81 -30.94 0.17
N ILE A 40 -10.29 -31.26 1.35
CA ILE A 40 -10.86 -32.23 2.28
C ILE A 40 -10.84 -31.65 3.69
N ASP A 41 -11.61 -32.28 4.58
CA ASP A 41 -11.46 -32.05 6.01
C ASP A 41 -10.16 -32.73 6.48
N ASP A 42 -9.10 -31.94 6.64
CA ASP A 42 -7.76 -32.42 6.99
C ASP A 42 -7.43 -32.02 8.43
N ASP A 43 -7.22 -33.00 9.31
CA ASP A 43 -6.83 -32.77 10.72
C ASP A 43 -5.56 -31.90 10.85
N GLU A 44 -4.75 -31.84 9.80
CA GLU A 44 -3.55 -31.00 9.72
C GLU A 44 -3.89 -29.50 9.71
N LEU A 45 -5.06 -29.12 9.20
CA LEU A 45 -5.58 -27.75 9.29
C LEU A 45 -5.82 -27.33 10.74
N GLU A 46 -6.40 -28.22 11.56
CA GLU A 46 -6.60 -27.96 12.99
C GLU A 46 -5.27 -27.83 13.74
N LYS A 47 -4.24 -28.56 13.32
CA LYS A 47 -2.88 -28.39 13.87
C LYS A 47 -2.27 -27.05 13.51
N LEU A 48 -2.48 -26.57 12.28
CA LEU A 48 -2.06 -25.24 11.87
C LEU A 48 -2.78 -24.17 12.69
N LYS A 49 -4.11 -24.23 12.82
CA LYS A 49 -4.89 -23.27 13.63
C LYS A 49 -4.39 -23.19 15.07
N ARG A 50 -4.18 -24.34 15.72
CA ARG A 50 -3.60 -24.39 17.08
C ARG A 50 -2.21 -23.75 17.15
N THR A 51 -1.36 -24.02 16.16
CA THR A 51 -0.02 -23.43 16.11
C THR A 51 -0.07 -21.92 15.91
N ILE A 52 -0.95 -21.41 15.05
CA ILE A 52 -1.14 -19.97 14.88
C ILE A 52 -1.56 -19.34 16.22
N PHE A 53 -2.50 -19.95 16.93
CA PHE A 53 -2.92 -19.48 18.25
C PHE A 53 -1.77 -19.48 19.27
N GLU A 54 -1.00 -20.58 19.35
CA GLU A 54 0.17 -20.67 20.22
C GLU A 54 1.20 -19.57 19.92
N VAL A 55 1.55 -19.35 18.65
CA VAL A 55 2.53 -18.34 18.23
C VAL A 55 2.00 -16.92 18.48
N ALA A 56 0.72 -16.67 18.22
CA ALA A 56 0.08 -15.39 18.51
C ALA A 56 0.07 -15.10 20.03
N SER A 57 -0.18 -16.11 20.86
CA SER A 57 -0.19 -15.97 22.32
C SER A 57 1.18 -15.69 22.95
N GLN A 58 2.26 -15.95 22.22
CA GLN A 58 3.64 -15.68 22.65
C GLN A 58 4.09 -14.24 22.31
N GLN A 59 3.31 -13.49 21.55
CA GLN A 59 3.65 -12.12 21.20
C GLN A 59 3.65 -11.25 22.45
N ARG A 60 4.60 -10.31 22.54
CA ARG A 60 4.77 -9.44 23.71
C ARG A 60 3.51 -8.66 24.06
N TYR A 61 2.79 -8.21 23.05
CA TYR A 61 1.57 -7.42 23.18
C TYR A 61 0.32 -8.26 23.47
N TRP A 62 0.44 -9.59 23.52
CA TRP A 62 -0.71 -10.45 23.78
C TRP A 62 -1.26 -10.25 25.19
N GLY A 63 -2.53 -9.87 25.29
CA GLY A 63 -3.20 -9.60 26.57
C GLY A 63 -2.87 -8.24 27.19
N GLU A 64 -2.10 -7.39 26.50
CA GLU A 64 -1.92 -5.99 26.90
C GLU A 64 -3.28 -5.28 26.98
N GLN A 65 -3.45 -4.48 28.03
CA GLN A 65 -4.68 -3.73 28.25
C GLN A 65 -4.59 -2.41 27.49
N ILE A 66 -5.58 -2.16 26.63
CA ILE A 66 -5.74 -0.87 25.97
C ILE A 66 -6.75 -0.02 26.73
N PRO A 67 -6.61 1.32 26.73
CA PRO A 67 -7.60 2.20 27.33
C PRO A 67 -8.99 2.00 26.71
N THR A 68 -10.04 1.96 27.54
CA THR A 68 -11.42 1.82 27.05
C THR A 68 -11.83 2.99 26.15
N THR A 69 -11.24 4.18 26.36
CA THR A 69 -11.38 5.34 25.47
C THR A 69 -10.99 5.03 24.04
N TRP A 70 -9.83 4.38 23.86
CA TRP A 70 -9.30 4.02 22.55
C TRP A 70 -10.24 3.06 21.84
N PHE A 71 -10.70 2.03 22.54
CA PHE A 71 -11.66 1.06 21.98
C PHE A 71 -12.97 1.73 21.54
N LEU A 72 -13.54 2.62 22.37
CA LEU A 72 -14.80 3.30 22.02
C LEU A 72 -14.65 4.22 20.80
N LEU A 73 -13.54 4.97 20.72
CA LEU A 73 -13.26 5.83 19.58
C LEU A 73 -12.96 5.00 18.32
N GLU A 74 -12.20 3.93 18.43
CA GLU A 74 -11.96 2.97 17.34
C GLU A 74 -13.28 2.44 16.77
N GLN A 75 -14.24 2.05 17.62
CA GLN A 75 -15.56 1.60 17.19
C GLN A 75 -16.33 2.69 16.41
N GLN A 76 -16.17 3.96 16.75
CA GLN A 76 -16.76 5.06 15.99
C GLN A 76 -16.10 5.22 14.61
N LEU A 77 -14.76 5.13 14.54
CA LEU A 77 -14.02 5.17 13.27
C LEU A 77 -14.40 4.00 12.35
N ILE A 78 -14.54 2.79 12.92
CA ILE A 78 -15.00 1.59 12.19
C ILE A 78 -16.40 1.82 11.61
N LYS A 79 -17.34 2.39 12.38
CA LYS A 79 -18.68 2.70 11.87
C LYS A 79 -18.65 3.70 10.71
N LEU A 80 -17.78 4.70 10.76
CA LEU A 80 -17.62 5.66 9.66
C LEU A 80 -17.04 4.98 8.41
N ARG A 81 -16.03 4.14 8.59
CA ARG A 81 -15.47 3.31 7.50
C ARG A 81 -16.55 2.44 6.87
N ASP A 82 -17.33 1.74 7.69
CA ASP A 82 -18.40 0.85 7.24
C ASP A 82 -19.56 1.63 6.58
N ALA A 83 -19.75 2.91 6.93
CA ALA A 83 -20.64 3.85 6.24
C ALA A 83 -20.06 4.40 4.92
N GLY A 84 -18.84 4.00 4.54
CA GLY A 84 -18.20 4.35 3.28
C GLY A 84 -17.16 5.47 3.37
N VAL A 85 -16.91 6.05 4.56
CA VAL A 85 -15.91 7.12 4.71
C VAL A 85 -14.51 6.56 4.51
N LYS A 86 -13.79 7.05 3.50
CA LYS A 86 -12.44 6.58 3.15
C LYS A 86 -11.33 7.32 3.87
N VAL A 87 -11.48 8.64 3.99
CA VAL A 87 -10.51 9.54 4.60
C VAL A 87 -11.24 10.41 5.62
N ILE A 88 -10.62 10.63 6.77
CA ILE A 88 -11.09 11.56 7.79
C ILE A 88 -9.96 12.51 8.17
N SER A 89 -10.32 13.75 8.51
CA SER A 89 -9.34 14.69 9.04
C SER A 89 -9.03 14.38 10.51
N ARG A 90 -7.80 14.65 10.95
CA ARG A 90 -7.42 14.55 12.37
C ARG A 90 -8.29 15.46 13.23
N SER A 91 -8.62 16.65 12.73
CA SER A 91 -9.57 17.54 13.42
C SER A 91 -10.94 16.91 13.61
N ASP A 92 -11.46 16.16 12.64
CA ASP A 92 -12.76 15.47 12.78
C ASP A 92 -12.68 14.29 13.75
N VAL A 93 -11.56 13.56 13.80
CA VAL A 93 -11.32 12.55 14.85
C VAL A 93 -11.33 13.20 16.24
N GLU A 94 -10.69 14.36 16.40
CA GLU A 94 -10.72 15.11 17.66
C GLU A 94 -12.13 15.58 18.03
N LYS A 95 -12.98 15.94 17.05
CA LYS A 95 -14.39 16.27 17.29
C LYS A 95 -15.18 15.03 17.74
N LEU A 96 -15.01 13.90 17.07
CA LEU A 96 -15.64 12.63 17.46
C LEU A 96 -15.26 12.24 18.90
N ASN A 97 -13.98 12.40 19.25
CA ASN A 97 -13.49 12.18 20.60
C ASN A 97 -14.19 13.10 21.63
N LYS A 98 -14.41 14.38 21.30
CA LYS A 98 -15.11 15.34 22.17
C LYS A 98 -16.60 15.06 22.33
N GLU A 99 -17.23 14.38 21.38
CA GLU A 99 -18.63 13.94 21.45
C GLU A 99 -18.80 12.67 22.30
N GLY A 100 -17.70 11.94 22.54
CA GLY A 100 -17.68 10.72 23.34
C GLY A 100 -17.90 10.95 24.83
N THR A 101 -18.42 9.92 25.50
CA THR A 101 -18.60 9.89 26.97
C THR A 101 -17.29 9.82 27.74
N VAL A 102 -16.25 9.26 27.13
CA VAL A 102 -14.89 9.21 27.66
C VAL A 102 -13.95 9.63 26.54
N GLN A 103 -12.99 10.52 26.85
CA GLN A 103 -12.22 11.24 25.85
C GLN A 103 -10.72 11.03 26.07
N ILE A 104 -9.99 10.92 24.97
CA ILE A 104 -8.54 11.11 24.92
C ILE A 104 -8.25 12.57 25.30
N LYS A 105 -7.36 12.79 26.26
CA LYS A 105 -7.25 14.08 26.98
C LYS A 105 -6.34 15.08 26.29
N ASP A 106 -5.28 14.58 25.67
CA ASP A 106 -4.25 15.41 25.07
C ASP A 106 -3.88 14.95 23.66
N SER A 107 -3.18 15.83 22.95
CA SER A 107 -2.80 15.61 21.56
C SER A 107 -1.74 14.51 21.40
N GLU A 108 -0.91 14.26 22.41
CA GLU A 108 0.12 13.22 22.35
C GLU A 108 -0.53 11.84 22.50
N GLU A 109 -1.48 11.70 23.42
CA GLU A 109 -2.31 10.50 23.57
C GLU A 109 -3.12 10.21 22.29
N MET A 110 -3.63 11.25 21.61
CA MET A 110 -4.30 11.09 20.31
C MET A 110 -3.35 10.55 19.24
N ASP A 111 -2.13 11.08 19.17
CA ASP A 111 -1.13 10.60 18.21
C ASP A 111 -0.71 9.15 18.52
N LEU A 112 -0.59 8.77 19.79
CA LEU A 112 -0.33 7.39 20.22
C LEU A 112 -1.47 6.45 19.83
N PHE A 113 -2.72 6.86 20.04
CA PHE A 113 -3.90 6.12 19.63
C PHE A 113 -3.94 5.87 18.12
N LEU A 114 -3.75 6.93 17.32
CA LEU A 114 -3.75 6.81 15.86
C LEU A 114 -2.57 5.96 15.36
N THR A 115 -1.41 6.06 16.00
CA THR A 115 -0.24 5.23 15.70
C THR A 115 -0.52 3.76 16.01
N TYR A 116 -1.14 3.46 17.14
CA TYR A 116 -1.56 2.11 17.49
C TYR A 116 -2.53 1.51 16.46
N LEU A 117 -3.51 2.29 15.98
CA LEU A 117 -4.42 1.85 14.92
C LEU A 117 -3.71 1.66 13.58
N HIS A 118 -2.66 2.43 13.31
CA HIS A 118 -1.82 2.23 12.13
C HIS A 118 -1.00 0.94 12.21
N GLU A 119 -0.36 0.68 13.35
CA GLU A 119 0.46 -0.52 13.57
C GLU A 119 -0.36 -1.82 13.55
N THR A 120 -1.62 -1.76 13.99
CA THR A 120 -2.57 -2.88 13.91
C THR A 120 -3.21 -3.03 12.54
N GLY A 121 -3.00 -2.07 11.63
CA GLY A 121 -3.55 -2.07 10.28
C GLY A 121 -5.05 -1.73 10.21
N THR A 122 -5.62 -1.16 11.27
CA THR A 122 -7.02 -0.69 11.28
C THR A 122 -7.19 0.56 10.41
N ILE A 123 -6.20 1.46 10.43
CA ILE A 123 -6.16 2.70 9.63
C ILE A 123 -4.77 2.90 9.02
N ILE A 124 -4.60 3.94 8.19
CA ILE A 124 -3.28 4.43 7.79
C ILE A 124 -3.09 5.86 8.29
N TYR A 125 -2.09 6.06 9.13
CA TYR A 125 -1.75 7.32 9.73
C TYR A 125 -0.23 7.49 9.77
N PHE A 126 0.25 8.68 9.39
CA PHE A 126 1.64 9.07 9.53
C PHE A 126 1.72 10.34 10.36
N ASN A 127 2.40 10.28 11.52
CA ASN A 127 2.65 11.43 12.38
C ASN A 127 3.78 12.30 11.82
N ILE A 128 3.60 12.82 10.61
CA ILE A 128 4.51 13.70 9.89
C ILE A 128 3.69 14.89 9.41
N GLU A 129 4.19 16.11 9.56
CA GLU A 129 3.45 17.37 9.31
C GLU A 129 2.62 17.38 8.01
N VAL A 130 3.17 16.82 6.94
CA VAL A 130 2.58 16.79 5.60
C VAL A 130 1.41 15.80 5.45
N LEU A 131 1.32 14.80 6.33
CA LEU A 131 0.35 13.69 6.28
C LEU A 131 -0.54 13.59 7.53
N LYS A 132 -0.14 14.21 8.64
CA LYS A 132 -0.78 14.10 9.95
C LYS A 132 -2.25 14.50 9.95
N GLU A 133 -2.65 15.42 9.08
CA GLU A 133 -4.03 15.92 9.05
C GLU A 133 -5.01 14.95 8.38
N ASN A 134 -4.57 14.11 7.44
CA ASN A 134 -5.46 13.23 6.70
C ASN A 134 -5.18 11.77 7.06
N ILE A 135 -6.21 11.06 7.50
CA ILE A 135 -6.13 9.67 7.96
C ILE A 135 -6.95 8.82 7.00
N ILE A 136 -6.36 7.79 6.43
CA ILE A 136 -7.11 6.81 5.63
C ILE A 136 -7.75 5.81 6.59
N LEU A 137 -9.08 5.84 6.68
CA LEU A 137 -9.87 4.92 7.50
C LEU A 137 -10.01 3.53 6.87
N ASP A 138 -9.87 3.44 5.56
CA ASP A 138 -10.02 2.20 4.80
C ASP A 138 -8.70 1.80 4.12
N PRO A 139 -7.86 0.97 4.75
CA PRO A 139 -6.63 0.47 4.14
C PRO A 139 -6.87 -0.35 2.87
N ILE A 140 -8.02 -1.02 2.73
CA ILE A 140 -8.36 -1.77 1.52
C ILE A 140 -8.56 -0.83 0.33
N TRP A 141 -9.13 0.35 0.58
CA TRP A 141 -9.27 1.37 -0.45
C TRP A 141 -7.92 1.87 -1.00
N LEU A 142 -6.88 1.97 -0.17
CA LEU A 142 -5.51 2.24 -0.67
C LEU A 142 -5.03 1.11 -1.58
N ILE A 143 -5.29 -0.15 -1.20
CA ILE A 143 -4.95 -1.32 -2.03
C ILE A 143 -5.69 -1.26 -3.37
N ASP A 144 -6.95 -0.84 -3.39
CA ASP A 144 -7.70 -0.70 -4.63
C ASP A 144 -7.15 0.42 -5.52
N ALA A 145 -6.69 1.53 -4.93
CA ALA A 145 -5.95 2.57 -5.67
C ALA A 145 -4.68 2.01 -6.33
N LEU A 146 -3.93 1.18 -5.61
CA LEU A 146 -2.74 0.49 -6.12
C LEU A 146 -3.07 -0.52 -7.21
N LYS A 147 -4.11 -1.33 -7.01
CA LYS A 147 -4.58 -2.27 -8.04
C LYS A 147 -4.95 -1.52 -9.31
N LEU A 148 -5.58 -0.36 -9.22
CA LEU A 148 -5.89 0.44 -10.40
C LEU A 148 -4.64 0.95 -11.09
N LEU A 149 -3.59 1.28 -10.35
CA LEU A 149 -2.32 1.75 -10.90
C LEU A 149 -1.53 0.62 -11.57
N ILE A 150 -1.52 -0.58 -10.99
CA ILE A 150 -0.78 -1.74 -11.50
C ILE A 150 -1.57 -2.48 -12.59
N ASN A 151 -2.87 -2.71 -12.37
CA ASN A 151 -3.79 -3.33 -13.32
C ASN A 151 -4.41 -2.31 -14.26
N ALA A 152 -3.81 -1.13 -14.41
CA ALA A 152 -4.15 -0.16 -15.43
C ALA A 152 -3.82 -0.71 -16.82
N HIS A 153 -4.20 -1.94 -17.16
CA HIS A 153 -4.35 -2.31 -18.55
C HIS A 153 -5.34 -1.30 -19.13
N PRO A 154 -4.89 -0.39 -19.98
CA PRO A 154 -5.84 0.51 -20.55
C PRO A 154 -6.78 -0.37 -21.37
N ASN A 155 -8.07 -0.05 -21.38
CA ASN A 155 -8.93 -0.44 -22.49
C ASN A 155 -8.48 0.30 -23.78
N LEU A 156 -7.17 0.48 -23.98
CA LEU A 156 -6.56 0.90 -25.22
C LEU A 156 -6.20 -0.42 -25.90
N PRO A 157 -6.80 -0.73 -27.07
CA PRO A 157 -6.55 -1.97 -27.76
C PRO A 157 -5.04 -2.17 -27.93
N GLU A 158 -4.52 -3.32 -27.48
CA GLU A 158 -3.08 -3.66 -27.53
C GLU A 158 -2.53 -3.85 -28.95
N SER A 159 -3.31 -3.51 -29.98
CA SER A 159 -2.92 -3.63 -31.38
C SER A 159 -3.49 -2.45 -32.17
N PRO A 160 -2.76 -1.90 -33.16
CA PRO A 160 -3.40 -1.16 -34.25
C PRO A 160 -4.21 -2.18 -35.06
N ALA A 161 -5.40 -2.53 -34.59
CA ALA A 161 -6.39 -3.13 -35.46
C ALA A 161 -6.85 -2.00 -36.37
N GLU A 162 -6.31 -2.03 -37.59
CA GLU A 162 -6.92 -1.43 -38.77
C GLU A 162 -8.44 -1.64 -38.66
N ASN A 163 -9.19 -0.55 -38.76
CA ASN A 163 -10.65 -0.48 -38.68
C ASN A 163 -11.23 -0.31 -37.27
N GLU A 164 -11.05 0.87 -36.69
CA GLU A 164 -12.17 1.52 -35.99
C GLU A 164 -12.04 3.05 -36.09
N SER A 165 -13.16 3.64 -36.48
CA SER A 165 -13.26 4.99 -37.02
C SER A 165 -12.99 6.07 -35.96
N GLN A 166 -12.05 6.97 -36.28
CA GLN A 166 -12.04 8.38 -35.91
C GLN A 166 -12.52 8.75 -34.49
N SER A 167 -11.61 8.65 -33.53
CA SER A 167 -11.37 9.75 -32.59
C SER A 167 -9.88 9.78 -32.26
N ASP A 168 -9.07 10.11 -33.26
CA ASP A 168 -7.63 10.35 -33.10
C ASP A 168 -7.45 11.71 -32.40
N SER A 169 -7.80 11.76 -31.11
CA SER A 169 -7.44 12.89 -30.26
C SER A 169 -5.94 12.74 -29.95
N SER A 170 -5.15 13.78 -30.17
CA SER A 170 -3.72 13.81 -29.82
C SER A 170 -3.48 13.45 -28.34
N VAL A 171 -4.51 13.67 -27.50
CA VAL A 171 -4.57 13.36 -26.08
C VAL A 171 -4.49 11.86 -25.81
N ASP A 172 -5.23 11.02 -26.55
CA ASP A 172 -5.20 9.56 -26.35
C ASP A 172 -3.86 8.95 -26.73
N SER A 173 -3.19 9.49 -27.75
CA SER A 173 -1.84 9.09 -28.15
C SER A 173 -0.79 9.44 -27.07
N ALA A 174 -0.91 10.62 -26.46
CA ALA A 174 0.00 11.06 -25.39
C ALA A 174 -0.15 10.22 -24.11
N ILE A 175 -1.38 9.89 -23.71
CA ILE A 175 -1.63 9.01 -22.55
C ILE A 175 -1.14 7.58 -22.83
N ARG A 176 -1.34 7.06 -24.05
CA ARG A 176 -0.75 5.77 -24.48
C ARG A 176 0.77 5.74 -24.36
N GLN A 177 1.44 6.84 -24.69
CA GLN A 177 2.91 6.94 -24.53
C GLN A 177 3.31 6.91 -23.05
N LYS A 178 2.63 7.68 -22.19
CA LYS A 178 2.87 7.69 -20.74
C LYS A 178 2.64 6.31 -20.11
N TRP A 179 1.64 5.57 -20.57
CA TRP A 179 1.41 4.20 -20.14
C TRP A 179 2.56 3.25 -20.51
N ARG A 180 3.10 3.36 -21.74
CA ARG A 180 4.29 2.59 -22.14
C ARG A 180 5.49 2.92 -21.27
N ASP A 181 5.73 4.19 -20.97
CA ASP A 181 6.81 4.59 -20.06
C ASP A 181 6.60 4.04 -18.63
N PHE A 182 5.35 3.93 -18.17
CA PHE A 182 5.03 3.28 -16.90
C PHE A 182 5.31 1.77 -16.93
N LYS A 183 4.82 1.05 -17.94
CA LYS A 183 4.97 -0.40 -18.07
C LYS A 183 6.42 -0.83 -18.27
N ASP A 184 7.14 -0.13 -19.14
CA ASP A 184 8.48 -0.54 -19.58
C ASP A 184 9.59 0.02 -18.68
N LYS A 185 9.38 1.20 -18.08
CA LYS A 185 10.40 1.93 -17.31
C LYS A 185 10.00 2.22 -15.86
N GLY A 186 8.78 1.86 -15.45
CA GLY A 186 8.27 2.17 -14.10
C GLY A 186 8.02 3.66 -13.86
N ILE A 187 7.86 4.47 -14.91
CA ILE A 187 7.69 5.93 -14.77
C ILE A 187 6.20 6.27 -14.69
N LEU A 188 5.76 6.65 -13.50
CA LEU A 188 4.42 7.16 -13.23
C LEU A 188 4.41 8.69 -13.39
N SER A 189 3.74 9.17 -14.44
CA SER A 189 3.54 10.60 -14.66
C SER A 189 2.22 11.08 -14.02
N PRO A 190 2.14 12.31 -13.49
CA PRO A 190 0.91 12.85 -12.90
C PRO A 190 -0.32 12.75 -13.82
N GLU A 191 -0.13 12.99 -15.13
CA GLU A 191 -1.20 12.94 -16.12
C GLU A 191 -1.71 11.52 -16.35
N LEU A 192 -0.85 10.52 -16.14
CA LEU A 192 -1.28 9.12 -16.15
C LEU A 192 -2.12 8.81 -14.91
N VAL A 193 -1.73 9.32 -13.73
CA VAL A 193 -2.54 9.17 -12.50
C VAL A 193 -3.92 9.81 -12.70
N ASP A 194 -3.99 11.01 -13.29
CA ASP A 194 -5.26 11.68 -13.60
C ASP A 194 -6.12 10.90 -14.60
N ALA A 195 -5.49 10.28 -15.61
CA ALA A 195 -6.19 9.43 -16.57
C ALA A 195 -6.68 8.11 -15.95
N LEU A 196 -6.02 7.59 -14.92
CA LEU A 196 -6.39 6.35 -14.24
C LEU A 196 -7.41 6.56 -13.12
N TRP A 197 -7.25 7.62 -12.34
CA TRP A 197 -8.12 8.01 -11.23
C TRP A 197 -8.99 9.19 -11.67
N THR A 198 -9.76 8.99 -12.74
CA THR A 198 -10.63 10.04 -13.27
C THR A 198 -11.72 10.41 -12.27
N LYS A 199 -12.13 11.68 -12.27
CA LYS A 199 -13.17 12.18 -11.36
C LYS A 199 -14.52 11.49 -11.60
N GLU A 200 -14.82 11.14 -12.85
CA GLU A 200 -16.08 10.51 -13.25
C GLU A 200 -16.18 9.07 -12.74
N LYS A 201 -15.07 8.33 -12.79
CA LYS A 201 -15.06 6.90 -12.43
C LYS A 201 -14.67 6.66 -10.97
N TYR A 202 -13.78 7.50 -10.43
CA TYR A 202 -13.22 7.36 -9.09
C TYR A 202 -13.12 8.72 -8.38
N PRO A 203 -14.25 9.37 -8.06
CA PRO A 203 -14.27 10.72 -7.49
C PRO A 203 -13.49 10.83 -6.17
N GLU A 204 -13.55 9.82 -5.31
CA GLU A 204 -12.85 9.81 -4.02
C GLU A 204 -11.34 9.68 -4.18
N LEU A 205 -10.87 8.83 -5.11
CA LEU A 205 -9.44 8.70 -5.42
C LEU A 205 -8.90 9.99 -6.03
N HIS A 206 -9.67 10.58 -6.94
CA HIS A 206 -9.31 11.85 -7.57
C HIS A 206 -9.20 12.98 -6.54
N ALA A 207 -10.18 13.09 -5.64
CA ALA A 207 -10.19 14.10 -4.59
C ALA A 207 -9.03 13.98 -3.59
N ASN A 208 -8.55 12.75 -3.35
CA ASN A 208 -7.48 12.46 -2.38
C ASN A 208 -6.15 12.09 -3.05
N LYS A 209 -5.99 12.32 -4.35
CA LYS A 209 -4.86 11.86 -5.16
C LYS A 209 -3.51 12.22 -4.54
N ASP A 210 -3.32 13.48 -4.16
CA ASP A 210 -2.04 13.95 -3.64
C ASP A 210 -1.69 13.32 -2.28
N HIS A 211 -2.70 13.11 -1.43
CA HIS A 211 -2.53 12.43 -0.16
C HIS A 211 -2.17 10.95 -0.38
N LEU A 212 -2.88 10.26 -1.27
CA LEU A 212 -2.61 8.86 -1.63
C LEU A 212 -1.21 8.67 -2.18
N LEU A 213 -0.76 9.53 -3.11
CA LEU A 213 0.60 9.44 -3.67
C LEU A 213 1.67 9.64 -2.60
N ARG A 214 1.47 10.59 -1.66
CA ARG A 214 2.40 10.79 -0.53
C ARG A 214 2.42 9.60 0.42
N VAL A 215 1.27 8.98 0.68
CA VAL A 215 1.18 7.74 1.48
C VAL A 215 1.91 6.58 0.77
N MET A 216 1.70 6.42 -0.55
CA MET A 216 2.43 5.43 -1.35
C MET A 216 3.95 5.67 -1.35
N GLU A 217 4.37 6.93 -1.30
CA GLU A 217 5.79 7.30 -1.16
C GLU A 217 6.35 6.89 0.22
N GLN A 218 5.60 7.09 1.31
CA GLN A 218 6.01 6.62 2.64
C GLN A 218 6.11 5.09 2.73
N PHE A 219 5.23 4.38 2.03
CA PHE A 219 5.31 2.92 1.90
C PHE A 219 6.41 2.45 0.93
N ASN A 220 7.19 3.36 0.34
CA ASN A 220 8.21 3.07 -0.67
C ASN A 220 7.68 2.32 -1.90
N ILE A 221 6.39 2.49 -2.21
CA ILE A 221 5.76 1.92 -3.41
C ILE A 221 6.14 2.77 -4.62
N ILE A 222 6.13 4.10 -4.42
CA ILE A 222 6.59 5.07 -5.41
C ILE A 222 7.70 5.93 -4.80
N ALA A 223 8.57 6.47 -5.65
CA ALA A 223 9.67 7.32 -5.25
C ALA A 223 9.76 8.51 -6.18
N LYS A 224 10.11 9.68 -5.65
CA LYS A 224 10.49 10.81 -6.51
C LYS A 224 11.83 10.51 -7.19
N PRO A 225 12.07 11.06 -8.39
CA PRO A 225 13.34 10.91 -9.07
C PRO A 225 14.33 11.72 -8.26
N ARG A 226 15.56 11.24 -8.15
CA ARG A 226 16.63 12.08 -7.60
C ARG A 226 16.76 13.30 -8.49
N SER A 227 16.54 14.49 -7.92
CA SER A 227 16.88 15.72 -8.63
C SER A 227 18.40 15.73 -8.80
N PHE A 228 18.89 15.99 -10.01
CA PHE A 228 20.33 16.05 -10.27
C PHE A 228 21.05 17.10 -9.41
N SER A 229 20.31 18.06 -8.82
CA SER A 229 20.82 19.04 -7.85
C SER A 229 21.31 18.44 -6.52
N GLU A 230 20.89 17.22 -6.16
CA GLU A 230 21.34 16.54 -4.93
C GLU A 230 22.56 15.64 -5.16
N ILE A 231 22.87 15.35 -6.43
CA ILE A 231 24.09 14.66 -6.82
C ILE A 231 25.12 15.76 -7.03
N GLY A 232 25.95 16.03 -6.02
CA GLY A 232 27.10 16.91 -6.14
C GLY A 232 28.11 16.39 -7.17
N VAL A 233 27.79 16.54 -8.45
CA VAL A 233 28.73 16.31 -9.55
C VAL A 233 29.58 17.56 -9.65
N LYS A 234 30.76 17.52 -9.03
CA LYS A 234 31.83 18.47 -9.31
C LYS A 234 32.19 18.37 -10.81
N GLY A 235 31.71 19.33 -11.60
CA GLY A 235 32.16 19.51 -12.98
C GLY A 235 31.06 19.84 -13.99
N HIS A 236 30.19 20.82 -13.72
CA HIS A 236 29.33 21.39 -14.75
C HIS A 236 29.75 22.85 -15.05
N ASP A 237 29.99 23.11 -16.33
CA ASP A 237 30.33 24.41 -16.90
C ASP A 237 29.10 25.34 -16.82
N PRO A 238 29.19 26.51 -16.16
CA PRO A 238 28.04 27.39 -15.94
C PRO A 238 27.43 27.99 -17.22
N ASP A 239 28.09 27.87 -18.38
CA ASP A 239 27.63 28.44 -19.65
C ASP A 239 27.01 27.41 -20.62
N ALA A 240 26.78 26.16 -20.20
CA ALA A 240 26.06 25.20 -21.03
C ALA A 240 24.56 25.59 -21.14
N PRO A 241 24.00 25.71 -22.36
CA PRO A 241 22.59 26.09 -22.51
C PRO A 241 21.67 25.01 -21.94
N ILE A 242 20.88 25.40 -20.93
CA ILE A 242 19.84 24.58 -20.33
C ILE A 242 18.75 24.39 -21.39
N THR A 243 18.73 23.24 -22.07
CA THR A 243 17.64 22.93 -23.01
C THR A 243 16.32 22.78 -22.24
N PRO A 244 15.17 23.17 -22.83
CA PRO A 244 13.84 23.06 -22.20
C PRO A 244 13.47 21.64 -21.75
N GLU A 245 14.13 20.61 -22.28
CA GLU A 245 13.97 19.20 -21.87
C GLU A 245 14.52 18.91 -20.46
N HIS A 246 15.34 19.80 -19.88
CA HIS A 246 15.92 19.62 -18.55
C HIS A 246 15.12 20.27 -17.41
N MET A 247 14.07 21.05 -17.72
CA MET A 247 13.42 21.93 -16.74
C MET A 247 11.98 21.59 -16.35
N ASN A 248 11.41 20.47 -16.82
CA ASN A 248 10.10 20.05 -16.36
C ASN A 248 9.99 18.55 -16.49
N HIS A 249 9.86 17.83 -15.37
CA HIS A 249 8.99 16.67 -15.19
C HIS A 249 9.21 16.12 -13.78
N ALA A 250 8.26 16.40 -12.88
CA ALA A 250 8.07 15.60 -11.68
C ALA A 250 7.68 14.18 -12.13
N ARG A 251 8.67 13.28 -12.22
CA ARG A 251 8.45 11.85 -12.51
C ARG A 251 8.26 11.14 -11.18
N LEU A 252 7.44 10.10 -11.07
CA LEU A 252 7.47 9.21 -9.90
C LEU A 252 7.92 7.85 -10.42
N CYS A 253 8.94 7.25 -9.82
CA CYS A 253 9.37 5.90 -10.14
C CYS A 253 8.61 4.92 -9.25
N VAL A 254 7.98 3.89 -9.81
CA VAL A 254 7.40 2.82 -9.00
C VAL A 254 8.51 1.83 -8.65
N ALA A 255 8.82 1.75 -7.36
CA ALA A 255 9.62 0.67 -6.83
C ALA A 255 8.66 -0.48 -6.54
N ILE A 256 8.28 -1.26 -7.56
CA ILE A 256 7.71 -2.57 -7.28
C ILE A 256 8.86 -3.38 -6.70
N VAL A 257 8.93 -3.46 -5.37
CA VAL A 257 9.76 -4.43 -4.67
C VAL A 257 9.25 -5.79 -5.12
N THR A 258 9.91 -6.34 -6.12
CA THR A 258 9.76 -7.74 -6.52
C THR A 258 10.37 -8.53 -5.37
N VAL A 259 9.50 -9.07 -4.51
CA VAL A 259 9.86 -10.07 -3.50
C VAL A 259 9.97 -11.43 -4.17
#